data_AF-A0A540VZ94-F1
#
_entry.id   AF-A0A540VZ94-F1
#
_cell.length_a   1.000
_cell.length_b   1.000
_cell.length_c   1.000
_cell.angle_alpha   90.00
_cell.angle_beta   90.00
_cell.angle_gamma   90.00
#
_symmetry.space_group_name_H-M   'P 1'
#
loop_
_entity.id
_entity.type
_entity.pdbx_description
1 polymer ?
#
loop_
_entity_poly.entity_id
_entity_poly.type
_entity_poly.pdbx_seq_one_letter_code
_entity_poly.pdbx_strand_id
1 'polypeptide(L)'
;MSVSELAGLLVAVGWVVLVTLLAVVLVRLSKVLREATVLVSAVTEQAVPLLHDAADAVHSAQEQLVRVDDITANVQDAAANANALSSTVAATLGGPLVKMAAFSYGVRKAVSRQQTGLSLPQQGSEREELARLIRAEVKAATAPKRGLLSRVRRAVKG
;
A
#
# COMPACT_ATOMS: atom_id res chain seq x y z
N MET A 1 12.77 -11.15 -101.64
CA MET A 1 12.36 -11.12 -100.22
C MET A 1 10.97 -10.51 -100.17
N SER A 2 9.98 -11.26 -99.69
CA SER A 2 8.59 -10.80 -99.64
C SER A 2 8.34 -9.97 -98.36
N VAL A 3 7.44 -8.98 -98.41
CA VAL A 3 7.17 -8.07 -97.27
C VAL A 3 6.72 -8.83 -96.01
N SER A 4 6.00 -9.94 -96.19
CA SER A 4 5.59 -10.84 -95.10
C SER A 4 6.75 -11.49 -94.37
N GLU A 5 7.81 -11.84 -95.08
CA GLU A 5 9.00 -12.51 -94.54
C GLU A 5 9.81 -11.55 -93.64
N LEU A 6 9.97 -10.30 -94.09
CA LEU A 6 10.61 -9.23 -93.31
C LEU A 6 9.80 -8.88 -92.05
N ALA A 7 8.47 -8.85 -92.16
CA ALA A 7 7.58 -8.62 -91.02
C ALA A 7 7.70 -9.74 -89.98
N GLY A 8 7.72 -11.01 -90.42
CA GLY A 8 7.90 -12.17 -89.54
C GLY A 8 9.23 -12.14 -88.79
N LEU A 9 10.32 -11.75 -89.48
CA LEU A 9 11.65 -11.66 -88.86
C LEU A 9 11.71 -10.57 -87.78
N LEU A 10 11.12 -9.40 -88.03
CA LEU A 10 11.05 -8.33 -87.03
C LEU A 10 10.29 -8.78 -85.77
N VAL A 11 9.14 -9.42 -85.94
CA VAL A 11 8.35 -9.95 -84.81
C VAL A 11 9.12 -11.02 -84.05
N ALA A 12 9.79 -11.93 -84.76
CA ALA A 12 10.61 -12.97 -84.13
C ALA A 12 11.72 -12.37 -83.27
N VAL A 13 12.44 -11.37 -83.78
CA VAL A 13 13.49 -10.68 -83.02
C VAL A 13 12.90 -9.97 -81.80
N GLY A 14 11.76 -9.26 -81.95
CA GLY A 14 11.08 -8.62 -80.83
C GLY A 14 10.63 -9.60 -79.75
N TRP A 15 10.11 -10.77 -80.14
CA TRP A 15 9.71 -11.83 -79.23
C TRP A 15 10.90 -12.42 -78.46
N VAL A 16 12.02 -12.66 -79.13
CA VAL A 16 13.25 -13.15 -78.48
C VAL A 16 13.74 -12.16 -77.43
N VAL A 17 13.73 -10.86 -77.73
CA VAL A 17 14.10 -9.82 -76.76
C VAL A 17 13.14 -9.83 -75.56
N LEU A 18 11.84 -9.92 -75.80
CA LEU A 18 10.83 -9.98 -74.73
C LEU A 18 11.02 -11.19 -73.82
N VAL A 19 11.20 -12.39 -74.39
CA VAL A 19 11.43 -13.63 -73.64
C VAL A 19 12.72 -13.54 -72.83
N THR A 20 13.77 -12.96 -73.41
CA THR A 20 15.06 -12.77 -72.70
C THR A 20 14.90 -11.83 -71.52
N LEU A 21 14.18 -10.71 -71.68
CA LEU A 21 13.88 -9.78 -70.59
C LEU A 21 13.07 -10.48 -69.50
N LEU A 22 12.02 -11.23 -69.87
CA LEU A 22 11.20 -11.98 -68.93
C LEU A 22 12.02 -13.02 -68.15
N ALA A 23 12.91 -13.74 -68.83
CA ALA A 23 13.80 -14.70 -68.18
C ALA A 23 14.70 -14.01 -67.14
N VAL A 24 15.27 -12.83 -67.46
CA VAL A 24 16.06 -12.06 -66.48
C VAL A 24 15.23 -11.65 -65.27
N VAL A 25 13.97 -11.22 -65.47
CA VAL A 25 13.06 -10.86 -64.37
C VAL A 25 12.75 -12.07 -63.50
N LEU A 26 12.43 -13.23 -64.09
CA LEU A 26 12.14 -14.46 -63.37
C LEU A 26 13.35 -14.98 -62.58
N VAL A 27 14.55 -14.84 -63.13
CA VAL A 27 15.79 -15.19 -62.41
C VAL A 27 16.00 -14.27 -61.21
N ARG A 28 15.76 -12.96 -61.35
CA ARG A 28 15.83 -12.02 -60.23
C ARG A 28 14.79 -12.34 -59.16
N LEU A 29 13.55 -12.63 -59.56
CA LEU A 29 12.48 -12.98 -58.62
C LEU A 29 12.80 -14.28 -57.87
N SER A 30 13.31 -15.30 -58.56
CA SER A 30 13.75 -16.56 -57.94
C SER A 30 14.82 -16.33 -56.88
N LYS A 31 15.74 -15.38 -57.10
CA LYS A 31 16.75 -15.02 -56.09
C LYS A 31 16.12 -14.37 -54.85
N VAL A 32 15.21 -13.43 -55.04
CA VAL A 32 14.50 -12.77 -53.93
C VAL A 32 13.68 -13.78 -53.12
N LEU A 33 12.94 -14.69 -53.78
CA LEU A 33 12.19 -15.73 -53.10
C LEU A 33 13.12 -16.67 -52.31
N ARG A 34 14.30 -16.97 -52.85
CA ARG A 34 15.29 -17.78 -52.15
C ARG A 34 15.84 -17.06 -50.90
N GLU A 35 16.13 -15.78 -50.99
CA GLU A 35 16.55 -14.97 -49.84
C GLU A 35 15.44 -14.88 -48.79
N ALA A 36 14.20 -14.65 -49.20
CA ALA A 36 13.04 -14.67 -48.31
C ALA A 36 12.88 -16.03 -47.62
N THR A 37 13.07 -17.13 -48.35
CA THR A 37 13.01 -18.49 -47.79
C THR A 37 14.09 -18.70 -46.73
N VAL A 38 15.33 -18.27 -47.01
CA VAL A 38 16.43 -18.35 -46.04
C VAL A 38 16.14 -17.51 -44.81
N LEU A 39 15.61 -16.30 -44.99
CA LEU A 39 15.27 -15.42 -43.87
C LEU A 39 14.15 -16.01 -43.01
N VAL A 40 13.10 -16.56 -43.62
CA VAL A 40 12.03 -17.25 -42.90
C VAL A 40 12.57 -18.46 -42.15
N SER A 41 13.47 -19.25 -42.75
CA SER A 41 14.13 -20.37 -42.07
C SER A 41 14.93 -19.88 -40.86
N ALA A 42 15.76 -18.86 -41.03
CA ALA A 42 16.57 -18.29 -39.96
C ALA A 42 15.73 -17.70 -38.82
N VAL A 43 14.65 -17.00 -39.15
CA VAL A 43 13.69 -16.48 -38.15
C VAL A 43 13.01 -17.63 -37.42
N THR A 44 12.60 -18.68 -38.13
CA THR A 44 11.92 -19.84 -37.51
C THR A 44 12.87 -20.60 -36.57
N GLU A 45 14.11 -20.82 -37.00
CA GLU A 45 15.17 -21.46 -36.20
C GLU A 45 15.46 -20.72 -34.89
N GLN A 46 15.26 -19.39 -34.85
CA GLN A 46 15.46 -18.58 -33.65
C GLN A 46 14.17 -18.39 -32.85
N ALA A 47 13.04 -18.15 -33.51
CA ALA A 47 11.77 -17.85 -32.85
C ALA A 47 11.19 -19.06 -32.13
N VAL A 48 11.28 -20.26 -32.71
CA VAL A 48 10.71 -21.46 -32.09
C VAL A 48 11.37 -21.78 -30.73
N PRO A 49 12.71 -21.78 -30.58
CA PRO A 49 13.36 -21.91 -29.28
C PRO A 49 12.98 -20.80 -28.30
N LEU A 50 12.94 -19.54 -28.72
CA LEU A 50 12.57 -18.43 -27.84
C LEU A 50 11.13 -18.55 -27.31
N LEU A 51 10.22 -19.08 -28.12
CA LEU A 51 8.85 -19.38 -27.69
C LEU A 51 8.81 -20.54 -26.69
N HIS A 52 9.67 -21.54 -26.85
CA HIS A 52 9.82 -22.63 -25.89
C HIS A 52 10.38 -22.13 -24.55
N ASP A 53 11.47 -21.35 -24.57
CA ASP A 53 12.07 -20.73 -23.39
C ASP A 53 11.06 -19.84 -22.66
N ALA A 54 10.27 -19.06 -23.41
CA ALA A 54 9.20 -18.24 -22.84
C ALA A 54 8.09 -19.09 -22.20
N ALA A 55 7.70 -20.20 -22.83
CA ALA A 55 6.73 -21.13 -22.25
C ALA A 55 7.27 -21.76 -20.96
N ASP A 56 8.53 -22.16 -20.94
CA ASP A 56 9.20 -22.72 -19.76
C ASP A 56 9.33 -21.69 -18.63
N ALA A 57 9.61 -20.41 -18.98
CA ALA A 57 9.62 -19.32 -18.02
C ALA A 57 8.23 -19.07 -17.41
N VAL A 58 7.17 -19.10 -18.22
CA VAL A 58 5.78 -18.98 -17.74
C VAL A 58 5.41 -20.17 -16.86
N HIS A 59 5.79 -21.39 -17.24
CA HIS A 59 5.56 -22.58 -16.42
C HIS A 59 6.28 -22.49 -15.07
N SER A 60 7.55 -22.08 -15.09
CA SER A 60 8.35 -21.85 -13.88
C SER A 60 7.75 -20.77 -12.98
N ALA A 61 7.27 -19.67 -13.57
CA ALA A 61 6.57 -18.62 -12.84
C ALA A 61 5.28 -19.15 -12.20
N GLN A 62 4.51 -19.98 -12.91
CA GLN A 62 3.31 -20.59 -12.37
C GLN A 62 3.62 -21.52 -11.19
N GLU A 63 4.67 -22.34 -11.25
CA GLU A 63 5.11 -23.15 -10.10
C GLU A 63 5.53 -22.28 -8.91
N GLN A 64 6.21 -21.17 -9.15
CA GLN A 64 6.60 -20.25 -8.10
C GLN A 64 5.38 -19.61 -7.44
N LEU A 65 4.35 -19.26 -8.20
CA LEU A 65 3.09 -18.76 -7.65
C LEU A 65 2.41 -19.80 -6.75
N VAL A 66 2.37 -21.08 -7.17
CA VAL A 66 1.83 -22.16 -6.32
C VAL A 66 2.60 -22.26 -5.00
N ARG A 67 3.94 -22.20 -5.03
CA ARG A 67 4.75 -22.20 -3.80
C ARG A 67 4.48 -20.98 -2.92
N VAL A 68 4.26 -19.81 -3.52
CA VAL A 68 3.91 -18.58 -2.78
C VAL A 68 2.54 -18.71 -2.13
N ASP A 69 1.57 -19.35 -2.80
CA ASP A 69 0.25 -19.63 -2.23
C ASP A 69 0.36 -20.55 -1.01
N ASP A 70 1.17 -21.62 -1.09
CA ASP A 70 1.44 -22.51 0.04
C ASP A 70 2.11 -21.78 1.21
N ILE A 71 3.10 -20.92 0.95
CA ILE A 71 3.72 -20.07 1.98
C ILE A 71 2.68 -19.14 2.60
N THR A 72 1.81 -18.55 1.79
CA THR A 72 0.75 -17.66 2.25
C THR A 72 -0.23 -18.40 3.16
N ALA A 73 -0.63 -19.63 2.81
CA ALA A 73 -1.45 -20.48 3.67
C ALA A 73 -0.75 -20.78 5.01
N ASN A 74 0.52 -21.19 4.97
CA ASN A 74 1.31 -21.44 6.18
C ASN A 74 1.44 -20.19 7.08
N VAL A 75 1.57 -19.00 6.48
CA VAL A 75 1.60 -17.73 7.21
C VAL A 75 0.24 -17.41 7.83
N GLN A 76 -0.86 -17.68 7.12
CA GLN A 76 -2.21 -17.53 7.67
C GLN A 76 -2.42 -18.44 8.88
N ASP A 77 -2.00 -19.71 8.80
CA ASP A 77 -2.07 -20.66 9.90
C ASP A 77 -1.20 -20.23 11.09
N ALA A 78 0.03 -19.78 10.83
CA ALA A 78 0.92 -19.25 11.87
C ALA A 78 0.31 -18.03 12.59
N ALA A 79 -0.31 -17.12 11.83
CA ALA A 79 -1.00 -15.97 12.38
C ALA A 79 -2.23 -16.38 13.21
N ALA A 80 -3.02 -17.35 12.75
CA ALA A 80 -4.16 -17.89 13.49
C ALA A 80 -3.72 -18.57 14.80
N ASN A 81 -2.66 -19.37 14.76
CA ASN A 81 -2.07 -20.01 15.93
C ASN A 81 -1.56 -18.97 16.94
N ALA A 82 -0.86 -17.93 16.46
CA ALA A 82 -0.41 -16.84 17.31
C ALA A 82 -1.59 -16.10 17.97
N ASN A 83 -2.68 -15.86 17.23
CA ASN A 83 -3.90 -15.28 17.77
C ASN A 83 -4.55 -16.18 18.83
N ALA A 84 -4.61 -17.50 18.60
CA ALA A 84 -5.15 -18.45 19.55
C ALA A 84 -4.30 -18.53 20.83
N LEU A 85 -2.97 -18.56 20.70
CA LEU A 85 -2.04 -18.53 21.84
C LEU A 85 -2.18 -17.22 22.63
N SER A 86 -2.20 -16.08 21.94
CA SER A 86 -2.40 -14.76 22.56
C SER A 86 -3.74 -14.68 23.30
N SER A 87 -4.82 -15.17 22.68
CA SER A 87 -6.15 -15.25 23.30
C SER A 87 -6.15 -16.14 24.53
N THR A 88 -5.49 -17.30 24.48
CA THR A 88 -5.37 -18.22 25.61
C THR A 88 -4.60 -17.60 26.77
N VAL A 89 -3.48 -16.93 26.48
CA VAL A 89 -2.69 -16.19 27.48
C VAL A 89 -3.53 -15.06 28.09
N ALA A 90 -4.23 -14.29 27.27
CA ALA A 90 -5.12 -13.22 27.74
C ALA A 90 -6.27 -13.77 28.59
N ALA A 91 -6.89 -14.89 28.21
CA ALA A 91 -7.96 -15.53 28.97
C ALA A 91 -7.46 -16.12 30.30
N THR A 92 -6.28 -16.73 30.31
CA THR A 92 -5.71 -17.41 31.49
C THR A 92 -5.15 -16.41 32.49
N LEU A 93 -4.49 -15.35 32.02
CA LEU A 93 -3.74 -14.42 32.86
C LEU A 93 -4.33 -13.00 32.90
N GLY A 94 -5.13 -12.58 31.93
CA GLY A 94 -5.62 -11.20 31.86
C GLY A 94 -6.54 -10.83 33.03
N GLY A 95 -7.57 -11.64 33.29
CA GLY A 95 -8.49 -11.41 34.41
C GLY A 95 -7.81 -11.44 35.78
N PRO A 96 -7.01 -12.48 36.10
CA PRO A 96 -6.27 -12.55 37.36
C PRO A 96 -5.25 -11.42 37.55
N LEU A 97 -4.46 -11.05 36.53
CA LEU A 97 -3.46 -9.98 36.65
C LEU A 97 -4.11 -8.61 36.89
N VAL A 98 -5.21 -8.30 36.21
CA VAL A 98 -5.98 -7.06 36.47
C VAL A 98 -6.50 -7.04 37.90
N LYS A 99 -7.01 -8.16 38.41
CA LYS A 99 -7.45 -8.28 39.81
C LYS A 99 -6.30 -8.10 40.80
N MET A 100 -5.13 -8.68 40.54
CA MET A 100 -3.93 -8.48 41.39
C MET A 100 -3.47 -7.02 41.41
N ALA A 101 -3.47 -6.35 40.26
CA ALA A 101 -3.13 -4.93 40.17
C ALA A 101 -4.13 -4.05 40.94
N ALA A 102 -5.43 -4.30 40.80
CA ALA A 102 -6.47 -3.58 41.53
C ALA A 102 -6.37 -3.82 43.05
N PHE A 103 -6.11 -5.06 43.48
CA PHE A 103 -5.95 -5.41 44.88
C PHE A 103 -4.73 -4.70 45.49
N SER A 104 -3.56 -4.81 44.88
CA SER A 104 -2.32 -4.14 45.35
C SER A 104 -2.45 -2.62 45.41
N TYR A 105 -3.09 -1.99 44.43
CA TYR A 105 -3.39 -0.55 44.47
C TYR A 105 -4.37 -0.19 45.59
N GLY A 106 -5.43 -1.00 45.78
CA GLY A 106 -6.40 -0.84 46.86
C GLY A 106 -5.73 -0.95 48.24
N VAL A 107 -4.86 -1.94 48.42
CA VAL A 107 -4.04 -2.14 49.64
C VAL A 107 -3.14 -0.93 49.87
N ARG A 108 -2.37 -0.49 48.87
CA ARG A 108 -1.51 0.70 48.97
C ARG A 108 -2.31 1.94 49.34
N LYS A 109 -3.48 2.13 48.74
CA LYS A 109 -4.36 3.29 49.00
C LYS A 109 -4.97 3.26 50.40
N ALA A 110 -5.30 2.08 50.93
CA ALA A 110 -5.77 1.92 52.30
C ALA A 110 -4.66 2.22 53.31
N VAL A 111 -3.45 1.67 53.08
CA VAL A 111 -2.27 1.94 53.90
C VAL A 111 -1.91 3.42 53.88
N SER A 112 -1.90 4.06 52.71
CA SER A 112 -1.65 5.49 52.62
C SER A 112 -2.74 6.29 53.33
N ARG A 113 -4.02 5.91 53.23
CA ARG A 113 -5.11 6.56 53.99
C ARG A 113 -4.97 6.39 55.49
N GLN A 114 -4.45 5.26 55.97
CA GLN A 114 -4.22 5.02 57.38
C GLN A 114 -3.01 5.81 57.90
N GLN A 115 -1.98 5.98 57.07
CA GLN A 115 -0.88 6.91 57.34
C GLN A 115 -1.34 8.38 57.28
N THR A 116 -2.23 8.73 56.35
CA THR A 116 -2.99 10.01 56.32
C THR A 116 -4.18 10.04 57.29
N GLY A 117 -4.34 9.02 58.14
CA GLY A 117 -5.28 8.99 59.26
C GLY A 117 -4.54 9.22 60.58
N LEU A 118 -3.28 8.76 60.64
CA LEU A 118 -2.31 9.07 61.69
C LEU A 118 -1.67 10.46 61.53
N SER A 119 -1.68 11.00 60.33
CA SER A 119 -1.61 12.44 60.09
C SER A 119 -3.03 12.86 59.73
N LEU A 120 -3.82 13.34 60.67
CA LEU A 120 -4.03 14.78 60.79
C LEU A 120 -4.83 15.09 62.06
N PRO A 121 -4.59 16.30 62.59
CA PRO A 121 -5.68 17.27 62.51
C PRO A 121 -5.21 18.61 61.94
N GLN A 122 -5.56 18.90 60.67
CA GLN A 122 -5.75 20.29 60.19
C GLN A 122 -6.54 20.45 58.87
N GLN A 123 -6.86 19.39 58.11
CA GLN A 123 -7.60 19.60 56.85
C GLN A 123 -9.12 19.80 57.00
N GLY A 124 -9.74 19.35 58.09
CA GLY A 124 -11.17 19.59 58.34
C GLY A 124 -11.45 21.08 58.57
N SER A 125 -10.62 21.73 59.39
CA SER A 125 -10.66 23.16 59.62
C SER A 125 -10.25 23.95 58.37
N GLU A 126 -9.21 23.55 57.64
CA GLU A 126 -8.83 24.25 56.39
C GLU A 126 -9.89 24.11 55.29
N ARG A 127 -10.57 22.96 55.17
CA ARG A 127 -11.67 22.83 54.20
C ARG A 127 -12.91 23.61 54.61
N GLU A 128 -13.21 23.70 55.90
CA GLU A 128 -14.27 24.57 56.41
C GLU A 128 -13.91 26.06 56.30
N GLU A 129 -12.64 26.42 56.49
CA GLU A 129 -12.12 27.77 56.37
C GLU A 129 -12.02 28.19 54.90
N LEU A 130 -11.55 27.32 54.01
CA LEU A 130 -11.61 27.51 52.55
C LEU A 130 -13.06 27.56 52.07
N ALA A 131 -13.97 26.73 52.60
CA ALA A 131 -15.39 26.82 52.26
C ALA A 131 -16.04 28.11 52.79
N ARG A 132 -15.62 28.62 53.96
CA ARG A 132 -16.04 29.93 54.50
C ARG A 132 -15.46 31.08 53.70
N LEU A 133 -14.20 31.01 53.28
CA LEU A 133 -13.54 31.99 52.43
C LEU A 133 -14.17 32.03 51.04
N ILE A 134 -14.40 30.87 50.42
CA ILE A 134 -15.11 30.79 49.13
C ILE A 134 -16.54 31.31 49.29
N ARG A 135 -17.24 30.99 50.39
CA ARG A 135 -18.60 31.50 50.63
C ARG A 135 -18.63 33.00 50.95
N ALA A 136 -17.63 33.52 51.64
CA ALA A 136 -17.45 34.95 51.91
C ALA A 136 -17.09 35.70 50.63
N GLU A 137 -16.22 35.13 49.80
CA GLU A 137 -15.82 35.68 48.50
C GLU A 137 -17.00 35.66 47.51
N VAL A 138 -17.75 34.56 47.44
CA VAL A 138 -18.98 34.49 46.63
C VAL A 138 -20.01 35.50 47.14
N LYS A 139 -20.15 35.71 48.45
CA LYS A 139 -21.06 36.72 49.03
C LYS A 139 -20.59 38.15 48.78
N ALA A 140 -19.27 38.41 48.80
CA ALA A 140 -18.67 39.69 48.47
C ALA A 140 -18.77 40.01 46.97
N ALA A 141 -18.61 39.01 46.11
CA ALA A 141 -18.73 39.12 44.66
C ALA A 141 -20.19 39.27 44.19
N THR A 142 -21.16 38.76 44.97
CA THR A 142 -22.60 38.85 44.66
C THR A 142 -23.29 40.05 45.32
N ALA A 143 -22.57 40.85 46.13
CA ALA A 143 -23.09 42.12 46.63
C ALA A 143 -23.25 43.13 45.47
N PRO A 144 -24.40 43.82 45.33
CA PRO A 144 -24.65 44.70 44.20
C PRO A 144 -23.65 45.87 44.21
N LYS A 145 -22.76 45.91 43.21
CA LYS A 145 -21.78 46.99 42.95
C LYS A 145 -22.49 48.29 42.56
N ARG A 146 -23.15 48.94 43.52
CA ARG A 146 -23.83 50.23 43.34
C ARG A 146 -22.92 51.45 43.62
N GLY A 147 -21.62 51.34 43.34
CA GLY A 147 -20.65 52.40 43.67
C GLY A 147 -19.41 52.52 42.77
N LEU A 148 -19.24 51.69 41.74
CA LEU A 148 -18.03 51.70 40.90
C LEU A 148 -18.09 52.71 39.73
N LEU A 149 -19.27 53.20 39.37
CA LEU A 149 -19.45 54.19 38.29
C LEU A 149 -19.03 55.62 38.70
N SER A 150 -18.90 55.93 40.00
CA SER A 150 -18.51 57.28 40.46
C SER A 150 -16.99 57.47 40.55
N ARG A 151 -16.20 56.38 40.61
CA ARG A 151 -14.74 56.44 40.69
C ARG A 151 -14.08 56.59 39.31
N VAL A 152 -14.69 56.02 38.27
CA VAL A 152 -14.20 56.16 36.88
C VAL A 152 -14.40 57.59 36.36
N ARG A 153 -15.48 58.28 36.75
CA ARG A 153 -15.74 59.66 36.29
C ARG A 153 -14.81 60.72 36.90
N ARG A 154 -14.13 60.42 38.02
CA ARG A 154 -13.17 61.33 38.66
C ARG A 154 -11.75 61.21 38.09
N ALA A 155 -11.39 60.06 37.51
CA ALA A 155 -10.07 59.84 36.91
C ALA A 155 -9.93 60.37 35.47
N VAL A 156 -11.03 60.81 34.84
CA VAL A 156 -11.06 61.26 33.44
C VAL A 156 -11.18 62.80 33.31
N LYS A 157 -11.15 63.56 34.42
CA LYS A 157 -11.28 65.03 34.36
C LYS A 157 -10.34 65.81 35.29
N GLY A 158 -9.15 65.26 35.56
CA GLY A 158 -8.04 65.97 36.20
C GLY A 158 -6.87 66.03 35.24
#